data_AF-A0A7J6KLF4-F1
#
_entry.id   AF-A0A7J6KLF4-F1
#
_cell.length_a   1.000
_cell.length_b   1.000
_cell.length_c   1.000
_cell.angle_alpha   90.00
_cell.angle_beta   90.00
_cell.angle_gamma   90.00
#
_symmetry.space_group_name_H-M   'P 1'
#
loop_
_entity.id
_entity.type
_entity.pdbx_description
1 polymer ?
#
loop_
_entity_poly.entity_id
_entity_poly.type
_entity_poly.pdbx_seq_one_letter_code
_entity_poly.pdbx_strand_id
1 'polypeptide(L)'
;RGGKTQNDLQGVLLQLRSFKFFISADVSKAFCQMKASLYDVGYSSYTCIGNYTVLWSSIAFGSNNAPCMLEACSNDVVSEINSLTTSATSTYSSTASGVLIAPRLLSDEQIEKALLRPSATGVDYVLRGPSIPMRTLLLKYVDDLYFGGKTKDSARQSYDFGTHIFNGHGFNSDPVKSFCSWLTNDVDDDNKKKSVLGYVLRLDLDKFFAVYSGYVPDNKVTKLQACAALASLYDPLGLYVELDLQGRLLWREICSLYKGWDDTIKEELVQRLRIWATTCREVTTTIGFERYIDLENYPLLISSDASGECWGVDVRCVDGDDTTTR
;
A
#
# COMPACT_ATOMS: atom_id res chain seq x y z
N ARG A 1 3.82 -21.95 -11.73
CA ARG A 1 2.87 -20.86 -12.06
C ARG A 1 3.70 -19.61 -12.31
N GLY A 2 3.42 -18.84 -13.38
CA GLY A 2 4.28 -17.74 -13.85
C GLY A 2 4.40 -16.59 -12.85
N GLY A 3 5.42 -15.74 -13.03
CA GLY A 3 5.62 -14.56 -12.21
C GLY A 3 4.49 -13.54 -12.43
N LYS A 4 3.75 -13.22 -11.37
CA LYS A 4 2.84 -12.07 -11.37
C LYS A 4 3.66 -10.83 -11.11
N THR A 5 3.52 -9.82 -11.96
CA THR A 5 4.12 -8.51 -11.73
C THR A 5 3.47 -7.84 -10.53
N GLN A 6 4.25 -7.11 -9.75
CA GLN A 6 3.75 -6.32 -8.62
C GLN A 6 2.56 -5.45 -9.04
N ASN A 7 1.56 -5.35 -8.16
CA ASN A 7 0.45 -4.43 -8.40
C ASN A 7 0.98 -2.99 -8.51
N ASP A 8 0.39 -2.21 -9.43
CA ASP A 8 0.71 -0.80 -9.56
C ASP A 8 0.27 -0.02 -8.31
N LEU A 9 1.14 0.85 -7.80
CA LEU A 9 0.90 1.61 -6.57
C LEU A 9 -0.31 2.55 -6.71
N GLN A 10 -0.45 3.22 -7.85
CA GLN A 10 -1.55 4.16 -8.09
C GLN A 10 -2.88 3.42 -8.12
N GLY A 11 -2.95 2.32 -8.86
CA GLY A 11 -4.13 1.45 -8.91
C GLY A 11 -4.53 0.90 -7.55
N VAL A 12 -3.55 0.46 -6.75
CA VAL A 12 -3.80 0.01 -5.36
C VAL A 12 -4.34 1.16 -4.52
N LEU A 13 -3.69 2.33 -4.51
CA LEU A 13 -4.14 3.49 -3.74
C LEU A 13 -5.57 3.90 -4.12
N LEU A 14 -5.89 3.95 -5.42
CA LEU A 14 -7.24 4.25 -5.91
C LEU A 14 -8.25 3.20 -5.45
N GLN A 15 -7.90 1.92 -5.52
CA GLN A 15 -8.78 0.85 -5.05
C GLN A 15 -8.96 0.87 -3.53
N LEU A 16 -7.92 1.18 -2.75
CA LEU A 16 -8.01 1.33 -1.30
C LEU A 16 -9.01 2.44 -0.93
N ARG A 17 -9.04 3.51 -1.72
CA ARG A 17 -9.99 4.63 -1.54
C ARG A 17 -11.44 4.24 -1.84
N SER A 18 -11.71 3.08 -2.45
CA SER A 18 -13.07 2.54 -2.56
C SER A 18 -13.55 1.79 -1.31
N PHE A 19 -12.66 1.51 -0.34
CA PHE A 19 -13.03 0.81 0.88
C PHE A 19 -13.54 1.79 1.93
N LYS A 20 -14.83 1.72 2.28
CA LYS A 20 -15.38 2.55 3.36
C LYS A 20 -14.71 2.28 4.70
N PHE A 21 -14.48 1.00 5.00
CA PHE A 21 -13.71 0.55 6.15
C PHE A 21 -12.64 -0.42 5.69
N PHE A 22 -11.43 -0.33 6.25
CA PHE A 22 -10.40 -1.34 6.03
C PHE A 22 -9.58 -1.64 7.29
N ILE A 23 -9.01 -2.85 7.33
CA ILE A 23 -7.97 -3.24 8.28
C ILE A 23 -6.68 -3.43 7.50
N SER A 24 -5.65 -2.68 7.88
CA SER A 24 -4.29 -2.85 7.38
C SER A 24 -3.62 -3.98 8.14
N ALA A 25 -2.86 -4.81 7.44
CA ALA A 25 -1.98 -5.82 7.99
C ALA A 25 -0.65 -5.79 7.23
N ASP A 26 0.44 -6.09 7.93
CA ASP A 26 1.79 -6.12 7.36
C ASP A 26 2.35 -7.54 7.48
N VAL A 27 2.79 -8.12 6.37
CA VAL A 27 3.45 -9.44 6.32
C VAL A 27 4.95 -9.30 6.03
N SER A 28 5.60 -8.23 6.48
CA SER A 28 7.01 -7.90 6.16
C SER A 28 8.01 -9.01 6.50
N LYS A 29 7.69 -9.91 7.43
CA LYS A 29 8.51 -11.09 7.78
C LYS A 29 8.29 -12.30 6.86
N ALA A 30 7.41 -12.20 5.87
CA ALA A 30 7.12 -13.27 4.91
C ALA A 30 8.36 -13.68 4.10
N PHE A 31 9.27 -12.75 3.80
CA PHE A 31 10.52 -13.08 3.07
C PHE A 31 11.35 -14.14 3.81
N CYS A 32 11.35 -14.14 5.15
CA CYS A 32 12.07 -15.15 5.95
C CYS A 32 11.46 -16.55 5.82
N GLN A 33 10.19 -16.65 5.45
CA GLN A 33 9.47 -17.91 5.29
C GLN A 33 9.61 -18.48 3.88
N MET A 34 9.91 -17.63 2.91
CA MET A 34 10.18 -18.02 1.54
C MET A 34 11.57 -18.63 1.43
N LYS A 35 11.65 -19.90 1.03
CA LYS A 35 12.92 -20.62 0.87
C LYS A 35 13.63 -20.22 -0.41
N ALA A 36 14.94 -20.01 -0.29
CA ALA A 36 15.79 -19.83 -1.46
C ALA A 36 16.03 -21.19 -2.13
N SER A 37 16.16 -21.19 -3.46
CA SER A 37 16.63 -22.36 -4.20
C SER A 37 18.05 -22.69 -3.76
N LEU A 38 18.35 -23.96 -3.50
CA LEU A 38 19.71 -24.40 -3.14
C LEU A 38 20.76 -24.01 -4.20
N TYR A 39 20.35 -23.88 -5.46
CA TYR A 39 21.20 -23.40 -6.55
C TYR A 39 21.57 -21.91 -6.42
N ASP A 40 20.71 -21.11 -5.78
CA ASP A 40 20.87 -19.65 -5.71
C ASP A 40 21.54 -19.19 -4.40
N VAL A 41 21.55 -20.03 -3.36
CA VAL A 41 22.07 -19.71 -2.02
C VAL A 41 23.53 -19.22 -2.04
N GLY A 42 24.36 -19.74 -2.96
CA GLY A 42 25.76 -19.32 -3.09
C GLY A 42 25.90 -17.85 -3.53
N TYR A 43 24.96 -17.33 -4.33
CA TYR A 43 25.00 -15.96 -4.86
C TYR A 43 24.51 -14.90 -3.88
N SER A 44 23.77 -15.30 -2.84
CA SER A 44 23.32 -14.40 -1.77
C SER A 44 24.24 -14.43 -0.55
N SER A 45 25.30 -15.24 -0.58
CA SER A 45 26.21 -15.42 0.55
C SER A 45 27.01 -14.16 0.89
N TYR A 46 27.47 -14.06 2.15
CA TYR A 46 28.36 -13.00 2.58
C TYR A 46 29.36 -13.51 3.62
N THR A 47 30.50 -12.83 3.75
CA THR A 47 31.50 -13.14 4.76
C THR A 47 31.24 -12.29 6.00
N CYS A 48 30.99 -12.93 7.13
CA CYS A 48 30.89 -12.27 8.42
C CYS A 48 32.15 -12.60 9.23
N ILE A 49 32.85 -11.57 9.74
CA ILE A 49 33.98 -11.61 10.68
C ILE A 49 34.79 -12.93 10.68
N GLY A 50 35.94 -12.94 10.01
CA GLY A 50 36.82 -14.10 9.90
C GLY A 50 36.64 -14.86 8.59
N ASN A 51 36.89 -16.17 8.61
CA ASN A 51 36.93 -17.03 7.40
C ASN A 51 35.61 -17.80 7.16
N TYR A 52 34.49 -17.36 7.75
CA TYR A 52 33.21 -18.04 7.62
C TYR A 52 32.34 -17.37 6.55
N THR A 53 31.83 -18.18 5.63
CA THR A 53 30.79 -17.76 4.67
C THR A 53 29.43 -18.11 5.23
N VAL A 54 28.57 -17.10 5.37
CA VAL A 54 27.18 -17.26 5.80
C VAL A 54 26.30 -17.43 4.56
N LEU A 55 25.43 -18.44 4.60
CA LEU A 55 24.49 -18.78 3.54
C LEU A 55 23.06 -18.48 3.99
N TRP A 56 22.27 -17.81 3.14
CA TRP A 56 20.86 -17.56 3.42
C TRP A 56 19.99 -18.69 2.89
N SER A 57 19.33 -19.45 3.78
CA SER A 57 18.37 -20.50 3.39
C SER A 57 17.01 -19.95 2.94
N SER A 58 16.75 -18.67 3.23
CA SER A 58 15.52 -17.96 2.88
C SER A 58 15.84 -16.76 2.01
N ILE A 59 14.82 -16.19 1.37
CA ILE A 59 14.99 -14.96 0.59
C ILE A 59 15.49 -13.84 1.50
N ALA A 60 16.63 -13.26 1.14
CA ALA A 60 17.26 -12.18 1.89
C ALA A 60 16.53 -10.83 1.65
N PHE A 61 16.39 -10.04 2.71
CA PHE A 61 15.94 -8.65 2.61
C PHE A 61 16.90 -7.83 1.75
N GLY A 62 16.36 -6.89 0.98
CA GLY A 62 17.14 -6.03 0.08
C GLY A 62 17.51 -6.66 -1.26
N SER A 63 17.16 -7.94 -1.50
CA SER A 63 17.24 -8.51 -2.84
C SER A 63 16.23 -7.84 -3.77
N ASN A 64 16.69 -7.37 -4.94
CA ASN A 64 15.85 -6.68 -5.94
C ASN A 64 14.61 -7.48 -6.36
N ASN A 65 14.69 -8.82 -6.33
CA ASN A 65 13.59 -9.70 -6.75
C ASN A 65 12.68 -10.15 -5.59
N ALA A 66 13.04 -9.87 -4.33
CA ALA A 66 12.26 -10.33 -3.19
C ALA A 66 10.79 -9.87 -3.24
N PRO A 67 10.47 -8.59 -3.56
CA PRO A 67 9.08 -8.14 -3.69
C PRO A 67 8.28 -8.93 -4.74
N CYS A 68 8.88 -9.18 -5.91
CA CYS A 68 8.24 -9.95 -6.99
C CYS A 68 7.99 -11.41 -6.59
N MET A 69 8.92 -12.01 -5.85
CA MET A 69 8.76 -13.38 -5.34
C MET A 69 7.63 -13.44 -4.29
N LEU A 70 7.56 -12.45 -3.40
CA LEU A 70 6.48 -12.37 -2.40
C LEU A 70 5.13 -12.17 -3.08
N GLU A 71 5.06 -11.31 -4.10
CA GLU A 71 3.86 -11.10 -4.90
C GLU A 71 3.36 -12.41 -5.50
N ALA A 72 4.24 -13.22 -6.09
CA ALA A 72 3.89 -14.51 -6.68
C ALA A 72 3.36 -15.50 -5.62
N CYS A 73 4.08 -15.67 -4.50
CA CYS A 73 3.65 -16.59 -3.44
C CYS A 73 2.32 -16.16 -2.81
N SER A 74 2.18 -14.89 -2.46
CA SER A 74 0.95 -14.36 -1.86
C SER A 74 -0.21 -14.36 -2.86
N ASN A 75 0.03 -14.23 -4.18
CA ASN A 75 -1.03 -14.35 -5.18
C ASN A 75 -1.64 -15.77 -5.21
N ASP A 76 -0.83 -16.81 -5.03
CA ASP A 76 -1.35 -18.16 -4.87
C ASP A 76 -2.28 -18.24 -3.64
N VAL A 77 -1.87 -17.68 -2.48
CA VAL A 77 -2.69 -17.63 -1.25
C VAL A 77 -4.00 -16.87 -1.48
N VAL A 78 -3.95 -15.72 -2.16
CA VAL A 78 -5.17 -14.98 -2.53
C VAL A 78 -6.08 -15.81 -3.45
N SER A 79 -5.52 -16.60 -4.36
CA SER A 79 -6.31 -17.49 -5.22
C SER A 79 -7.05 -18.55 -4.39
N GLU A 80 -6.38 -19.11 -3.37
CA GLU A 80 -7.00 -20.06 -2.43
C GLU A 80 -8.16 -19.44 -1.66
N ILE A 81 -7.98 -18.22 -1.12
CA ILE A 81 -9.03 -17.44 -0.45
C ILE A 81 -10.25 -17.26 -1.37
N ASN A 82 -10.02 -16.89 -2.63
CA ASN A 82 -11.07 -16.69 -3.61
C ASN A 82 -11.79 -18.00 -3.95
N SER A 83 -11.05 -19.10 -4.11
CA SER A 83 -11.62 -20.42 -4.35
C SER A 83 -12.48 -20.91 -3.18
N LEU A 84 -12.02 -20.75 -1.94
CA LEU A 84 -12.79 -21.07 -0.74
C LEU A 84 -14.07 -20.23 -0.64
N THR A 85 -13.95 -18.91 -0.88
CA THR A 85 -15.09 -17.97 -0.89
C THR A 85 -16.13 -18.37 -1.94
N THR A 86 -15.68 -18.77 -3.13
CA THR A 86 -16.54 -19.19 -4.25
C THR A 86 -17.24 -20.52 -3.96
N SER A 87 -16.51 -21.51 -3.41
CA SER A 87 -17.09 -22.80 -2.99
C SER A 87 -18.16 -22.60 -1.90
N ALA A 88 -17.90 -21.72 -0.94
CA ALA A 88 -18.85 -21.38 0.11
C ALA A 88 -20.12 -20.73 -0.48
N THR A 89 -19.95 -19.70 -1.32
CA THR A 89 -21.05 -18.96 -1.93
C THR A 89 -21.92 -19.82 -2.84
N SER A 90 -21.33 -20.71 -3.64
CA SER A 90 -22.08 -21.60 -4.54
C SER A 90 -22.94 -22.62 -3.79
N THR A 91 -22.51 -23.04 -2.60
CA THR A 91 -23.24 -24.02 -1.76
C THR A 91 -24.44 -23.37 -1.06
N TYR A 92 -24.35 -22.08 -0.71
CA TYR A 92 -25.34 -21.38 0.12
C TYR A 92 -25.92 -20.15 -0.59
N SER A 93 -26.65 -20.40 -1.67
CA SER A 93 -27.40 -19.37 -2.42
C SER A 93 -28.75 -19.06 -1.76
N SER A 94 -28.77 -18.41 -0.58
CA SER A 94 -30.03 -17.92 0.02
C SER A 94 -29.91 -16.54 0.66
N THR A 95 -30.36 -15.52 -0.08
CA THR A 95 -31.18 -14.33 0.28
C THR A 95 -30.97 -13.53 1.58
N ALA A 96 -29.92 -13.75 2.36
CA ALA A 96 -29.55 -12.85 3.46
C ALA A 96 -28.18 -12.21 3.18
N SER A 97 -28.21 -10.91 2.87
CA SER A 97 -27.02 -10.07 2.84
C SER A 97 -26.27 -10.19 4.17
N GLY A 98 -25.04 -10.70 4.16
CA GLY A 98 -24.17 -10.76 5.34
C GLY A 98 -24.00 -12.12 6.03
N VAL A 99 -24.36 -13.25 5.42
CA VAL A 99 -24.18 -14.57 6.05
C VAL A 99 -22.71 -15.01 6.02
N LEU A 100 -22.13 -15.18 7.20
CA LEU A 100 -20.88 -15.90 7.41
C LEU A 100 -21.11 -17.41 7.24
N ILE A 101 -20.29 -18.09 6.44
CA ILE A 101 -20.40 -19.53 6.21
C ILE A 101 -19.42 -20.26 7.12
N ALA A 102 -19.94 -21.04 8.06
CA ALA A 102 -19.09 -21.86 8.92
C ALA A 102 -18.31 -22.89 8.08
N PRO A 103 -16.97 -23.07 8.24
CA PRO A 103 -16.17 -23.93 7.37
C PRO A 103 -16.67 -25.38 7.31
N ARG A 104 -17.20 -25.90 8.42
CA ARG A 104 -17.83 -27.23 8.54
C ARG A 104 -19.01 -27.51 7.59
N LEU A 105 -19.51 -26.47 6.93
CA LEU A 105 -20.59 -26.57 5.95
C LEU A 105 -20.07 -26.94 4.56
N LEU A 106 -18.77 -26.81 4.32
CA LEU A 106 -18.11 -27.33 3.12
C LEU A 106 -17.73 -28.79 3.32
N SER A 107 -17.83 -29.60 2.26
CA SER A 107 -17.26 -30.95 2.26
C SER A 107 -15.73 -30.90 2.14
N ASP A 108 -15.06 -31.93 2.62
CA ASP A 108 -13.61 -32.08 2.47
C ASP A 108 -13.18 -31.97 1.00
N GLU A 109 -13.94 -32.58 0.08
CA GLU A 109 -13.68 -32.50 -1.37
C GLU A 109 -13.74 -31.05 -1.89
N GLN A 110 -14.67 -30.22 -1.39
CA GLN A 110 -14.77 -28.81 -1.77
C GLN A 110 -13.58 -28.01 -1.26
N ILE A 111 -13.12 -28.29 -0.03
CA ILE A 111 -11.94 -27.63 0.55
C ILE A 111 -10.67 -28.07 -0.19
N GLU A 112 -10.49 -29.38 -0.42
CA GLU A 112 -9.36 -29.92 -1.17
C GLU A 112 -9.24 -29.32 -2.56
N LYS A 113 -10.35 -29.14 -3.29
CA LYS A 113 -10.33 -28.49 -4.61
C LYS A 113 -9.93 -27.01 -4.55
N ALA A 114 -10.17 -26.33 -3.42
CA ALA A 114 -9.81 -24.94 -3.24
C ALA A 114 -8.36 -24.74 -2.81
N LEU A 115 -7.79 -25.69 -2.05
CA LEU A 115 -6.42 -25.62 -1.55
C LEU A 115 -5.39 -25.74 -2.69
N LEU A 116 -4.34 -24.91 -2.62
CA LEU A 116 -3.20 -24.97 -3.54
C LEU A 116 -2.42 -26.28 -3.42
N ARG A 117 -2.32 -26.78 -2.19
CA ARG A 117 -1.67 -28.04 -1.83
C ARG A 117 -2.61 -28.84 -0.92
N PRO A 118 -3.53 -29.61 -1.51
CA PRO A 118 -4.49 -30.39 -0.75
C PRO A 118 -3.79 -31.36 0.19
N SER A 119 -4.22 -31.39 1.44
CA SER A 119 -3.72 -32.31 2.47
C SER A 119 -4.75 -32.42 3.59
N ALA A 120 -4.80 -33.56 4.28
CA ALA A 120 -5.68 -33.74 5.44
C ALA A 120 -5.46 -32.66 6.51
N THR A 121 -4.22 -32.27 6.74
CA THR A 121 -3.85 -31.17 7.66
C THR A 121 -4.35 -29.81 7.18
N GLY A 122 -4.32 -29.55 5.87
CA GLY A 122 -4.83 -28.30 5.29
C GLY A 122 -6.35 -28.21 5.39
N VAL A 123 -7.06 -29.31 5.12
CA VAL A 123 -8.51 -29.39 5.28
C VAL A 123 -8.91 -29.14 6.73
N ASP A 124 -8.30 -29.85 7.68
CA ASP A 124 -8.53 -29.65 9.11
C ASP A 124 -8.22 -28.22 9.58
N TYR A 125 -7.16 -27.60 9.04
CA TYR A 125 -6.81 -26.20 9.35
C TYR A 125 -7.88 -25.20 8.89
N VAL A 126 -8.47 -25.41 7.70
CA VAL A 126 -9.59 -24.59 7.21
C VAL A 126 -10.85 -24.83 8.06
N LEU A 127 -11.16 -26.10 8.38
CA LEU A 127 -12.33 -26.47 9.15
C LEU A 127 -12.35 -25.87 10.56
N ARG A 128 -11.18 -25.75 11.19
CA ARG A 128 -11.00 -25.12 12.52
C ARG A 128 -10.87 -23.59 12.47
N GLY A 129 -10.88 -23.00 11.27
CA GLY A 129 -10.74 -21.57 11.06
C GLY A 129 -12.01 -20.76 11.34
N PRO A 130 -11.94 -19.43 11.16
CA PRO A 130 -13.09 -18.55 11.25
C PRO A 130 -14.08 -18.81 10.11
N SER A 131 -15.29 -18.27 10.23
CA SER A 131 -16.28 -18.35 9.17
C SER A 131 -15.82 -17.64 7.89
N ILE A 132 -16.15 -18.25 6.76
CA ILE A 132 -15.83 -17.76 5.42
C ILE A 132 -16.83 -16.66 5.05
N PRO A 133 -16.39 -15.43 4.75
CA PRO A 133 -17.28 -14.37 4.28
C PRO A 133 -17.73 -14.64 2.84
N MET A 134 -18.95 -14.21 2.48
CA MET A 134 -19.47 -14.32 1.10
C MET A 134 -18.63 -13.56 0.06
N ARG A 135 -17.97 -12.50 0.51
CA ARG A 135 -17.10 -11.69 -0.32
C ARG A 135 -15.92 -11.23 0.52
N THR A 136 -14.72 -11.65 0.13
CA THR A 136 -13.48 -11.16 0.72
C THR A 136 -12.98 -9.99 -0.13
N LEU A 137 -12.93 -8.78 0.44
CA LEU A 137 -12.27 -7.64 -0.19
C LEU A 137 -10.84 -7.58 0.34
N LEU A 138 -9.90 -8.08 -0.46
CA LEU A 138 -8.47 -8.05 -0.16
C LEU A 138 -7.75 -7.27 -1.25
N LEU A 139 -7.01 -6.25 -0.81
CA LEU A 139 -6.08 -5.49 -1.63
C LEU A 139 -4.67 -5.68 -1.08
N LYS A 140 -3.68 -5.78 -1.96
CA LYS A 140 -2.29 -6.05 -1.57
C LYS A 140 -1.33 -5.15 -2.34
N TYR A 141 -0.28 -4.72 -1.66
CA TYR A 141 0.91 -4.13 -2.28
C TYR A 141 2.16 -4.61 -1.55
N VAL A 142 2.93 -5.49 -2.19
CA VAL A 142 4.11 -6.13 -1.59
C VAL A 142 3.74 -6.84 -0.27
N ASP A 143 4.18 -6.31 0.87
CA ASP A 143 3.95 -6.81 2.22
C ASP A 143 2.76 -6.15 2.92
N ASP A 144 2.18 -5.10 2.36
CA ASP A 144 0.96 -4.47 2.85
C ASP A 144 -0.28 -5.22 2.35
N LEU A 145 -1.15 -5.60 3.28
CA LEU A 145 -2.47 -6.19 3.04
C LEU A 145 -3.55 -5.26 3.59
N TYR A 146 -4.61 -5.04 2.81
CA TYR A 146 -5.77 -4.25 3.21
C TYR A 146 -7.04 -5.07 3.03
N PHE A 147 -7.73 -5.32 4.13
CA PHE A 147 -8.99 -6.05 4.15
C PHE A 147 -10.15 -5.08 4.28
N GLY A 148 -10.93 -4.93 3.20
CA GLY A 148 -11.99 -3.93 3.07
C GLY A 148 -13.38 -4.43 3.46
N GLY A 149 -14.31 -3.49 3.66
CA GLY A 149 -15.72 -3.77 3.90
C GLY A 149 -16.60 -2.52 3.83
N LYS A 150 -17.91 -2.73 3.55
CA LYS A 150 -18.92 -1.65 3.62
C LYS A 150 -19.30 -1.31 5.07
N THR A 151 -19.07 -2.25 5.98
CA THR A 151 -19.27 -2.13 7.43
C THR A 151 -17.98 -2.54 8.15
N LYS A 152 -17.79 -2.06 9.38
CA LYS A 152 -16.66 -2.45 10.24
C LYS A 152 -16.61 -3.98 10.43
N ASP A 153 -17.77 -4.60 10.59
CA ASP A 153 -17.88 -6.05 10.76
C ASP A 153 -17.48 -6.82 9.49
N SER A 154 -17.92 -6.39 8.31
CA SER A 154 -17.53 -7.06 7.05
C SER A 154 -16.02 -6.93 6.77
N ALA A 155 -15.40 -5.80 7.12
CA ALA A 155 -13.96 -5.63 7.05
C ALA A 155 -13.23 -6.55 8.06
N ARG A 156 -13.74 -6.65 9.30
CA ARG A 156 -13.21 -7.56 10.33
C ARG A 156 -13.29 -9.02 9.90
N GLN A 157 -14.42 -9.45 9.35
CA GLN A 157 -14.62 -10.81 8.85
C GLN A 157 -13.65 -11.15 7.71
N SER A 158 -13.46 -10.22 6.77
CA SER A 158 -12.48 -10.38 5.68
C SER A 158 -11.05 -10.49 6.22
N TYR A 159 -10.72 -9.68 7.24
CA TYR A 159 -9.42 -9.73 7.91
C TYR A 159 -9.21 -11.05 8.66
N ASP A 160 -10.14 -11.46 9.51
CA ASP A 160 -10.01 -12.67 10.32
C ASP A 160 -9.83 -13.91 9.43
N PHE A 161 -10.68 -14.04 8.40
CA PHE A 161 -10.58 -15.15 7.44
C PHE A 161 -9.29 -15.08 6.61
N GLY A 162 -9.02 -13.92 6.00
CA GLY A 162 -7.86 -13.77 5.12
C GLY A 162 -6.54 -13.98 5.87
N THR A 163 -6.38 -13.37 7.03
CA THR A 163 -5.17 -13.55 7.85
C THR A 163 -5.04 -14.98 8.36
N HIS A 164 -6.13 -15.68 8.70
CA HIS A 164 -6.10 -17.11 9.06
C HIS A 164 -5.47 -17.96 7.94
N ILE A 165 -5.87 -17.72 6.69
CA ILE A 165 -5.32 -18.44 5.53
C ILE A 165 -3.86 -18.05 5.30
N PHE A 166 -3.50 -16.76 5.34
CA PHE A 166 -2.10 -16.31 5.24
C PHE A 166 -1.19 -16.94 6.32
N ASN A 167 -1.65 -17.00 7.57
CA ASN A 167 -0.95 -17.64 8.68
C ASN A 167 -0.72 -19.14 8.43
N GLY A 168 -1.69 -19.83 7.81
CA GLY A 168 -1.58 -21.24 7.44
C GLY A 168 -0.44 -21.51 6.44
N HIS A 169 -0.10 -20.51 5.62
CA HIS A 169 1.04 -20.54 4.70
C HIS A 169 2.33 -19.94 5.29
N GLY A 170 2.33 -19.59 6.57
CA GLY A 170 3.47 -19.00 7.29
C GLY A 170 3.60 -17.49 7.11
N PHE A 171 2.73 -16.83 6.34
CA PHE A 171 2.75 -15.38 6.14
C PHE A 171 2.01 -14.66 7.27
N ASN A 172 2.62 -14.71 8.46
CA ASN A 172 2.04 -14.11 9.65
C ASN A 172 2.07 -12.58 9.60
N SER A 173 0.95 -11.97 9.98
CA SER A 173 0.85 -10.51 10.11
C SER A 173 1.54 -9.99 11.37
N ASP A 174 2.15 -8.81 11.30
CA ASP A 174 2.70 -8.11 12.47
C ASP A 174 1.58 -7.33 13.19
N PRO A 175 1.16 -7.77 14.39
CA PRO A 175 0.03 -7.15 15.09
C PRO A 175 0.31 -5.71 15.53
N VAL A 176 1.58 -5.29 15.64
CA VAL A 176 1.95 -3.92 16.03
C VAL A 176 1.73 -2.96 14.87
N LYS A 177 1.95 -3.42 13.63
CA LYS A 177 1.78 -2.63 12.42
C LYS A 177 0.34 -2.65 11.90
N SER A 178 -0.43 -3.68 12.24
CA SER A 178 -1.85 -3.77 11.87
C SER A 178 -2.69 -2.70 12.55
N PHE A 179 -3.62 -2.08 11.81
CA PHE A 179 -4.56 -1.09 12.36
C PHE A 179 -5.88 -1.07 11.59
N CYS A 180 -6.93 -0.53 12.20
CA CYS A 180 -8.22 -0.35 11.54
C CYS A 180 -8.40 1.12 11.15
N SER A 181 -8.99 1.37 9.97
CA SER A 181 -9.21 2.73 9.46
C SER A 181 -10.23 3.56 10.25
N TRP A 182 -10.87 2.97 11.27
CA TRP A 182 -11.93 3.60 12.08
C TRP A 182 -11.64 3.61 13.59
N LEU A 183 -10.45 3.16 14.00
CA LEU A 183 -10.07 3.19 15.41
C LEU A 183 -9.49 4.58 15.72
N THR A 184 -10.22 5.37 16.48
CA THR A 184 -9.81 6.70 16.94
C THR A 184 -9.38 6.71 18.42
N ASN A 185 -9.38 5.55 19.08
CA ASN A 185 -9.33 5.50 20.54
C ASN A 185 -7.96 5.90 21.09
N ASP A 186 -7.95 7.09 21.72
CA ASP A 186 -7.40 7.39 23.03
C ASP A 186 -6.09 6.69 23.40
N VAL A 187 -4.97 7.29 22.98
CA VAL A 187 -3.82 7.75 23.78
C VAL A 187 -2.75 8.16 22.75
N ASP A 188 -2.34 9.43 22.80
CA ASP A 188 -1.28 10.06 22.00
C ASP A 188 -1.60 10.48 20.54
N ASP A 189 -1.03 11.62 20.12
CA ASP A 189 -1.29 12.25 18.81
C ASP A 189 -0.68 11.44 17.65
N ASP A 190 0.39 10.68 17.93
CA ASP A 190 1.05 9.80 16.96
C ASP A 190 0.16 8.61 16.54
N ASN A 191 -0.74 8.13 17.42
CA ASN A 191 -1.61 7.01 17.07
C ASN A 191 -2.72 7.38 16.07
N LYS A 192 -3.01 8.67 15.91
CA LYS A 192 -3.95 9.18 14.90
C LYS A 192 -3.37 9.20 13.49
N LYS A 193 -2.04 9.10 13.37
CA LYS A 193 -1.33 9.10 12.09
C LYS A 193 -0.89 7.68 11.75
N LYS A 194 -1.25 7.22 10.55
CA LYS A 194 -0.80 5.93 10.02
C LYS A 194 -0.16 6.14 8.66
N SER A 195 1.02 5.55 8.44
CA SER A 195 1.61 5.51 7.12
C SER A 195 0.86 4.47 6.29
N VAL A 196 0.43 4.86 5.10
CA VAL A 196 -0.31 4.00 4.18
C VAL A 196 0.20 4.26 2.77
N LEU A 197 0.97 3.31 2.23
CA LEU A 197 1.45 3.36 0.83
C LEU A 197 2.12 4.70 0.47
N GLY A 198 2.86 5.26 1.44
CA GLY A 198 3.61 6.52 1.32
C GLY A 198 2.81 7.81 1.56
N TYR A 199 1.52 7.72 1.86
CA TYR A 199 0.75 8.82 2.45
C TYR A 199 0.69 8.73 3.97
N VAL A 200 0.34 9.83 4.62
CA VAL A 200 -0.08 9.86 6.03
C VAL A 200 -1.61 9.88 6.08
N LEU A 201 -2.20 8.83 6.62
CA LEU A 201 -3.61 8.78 6.98
C LEU A 201 -3.81 9.39 8.38
N ARG A 202 -4.63 10.43 8.45
CA ARG A 202 -5.14 11.03 9.69
C ARG A 202 -6.50 10.41 10.02
N LEU A 203 -6.52 9.50 11.00
CA LEU A 203 -7.73 8.77 11.41
C LEU A 203 -8.78 9.68 12.05
N ASP A 204 -8.37 10.79 12.65
CA ASP A 204 -9.25 11.80 13.24
C ASP A 204 -9.99 12.65 12.20
N LEU A 205 -9.38 12.82 11.03
CA LEU A 205 -9.96 13.59 9.91
C LEU A 205 -10.54 12.71 8.82
N ASP A 206 -10.23 11.41 8.84
CA ASP A 206 -10.45 10.44 7.77
C ASP A 206 -9.88 10.86 6.40
N LYS A 207 -8.69 11.49 6.40
CA LYS A 207 -8.04 12.04 5.20
C LYS A 207 -6.60 11.57 5.03
N PHE A 208 -6.19 11.46 3.77
CA PHE A 208 -4.79 11.26 3.40
C PHE A 208 -4.08 12.59 3.18
N PHE A 209 -2.80 12.61 3.50
CA PHE A 209 -1.90 13.75 3.34
C PHE A 209 -0.62 13.29 2.64
N ALA A 210 -0.20 14.03 1.61
CA ALA A 210 1.12 13.88 0.99
C ALA A 210 2.26 14.11 2.00
N VAL A 211 3.48 13.71 1.64
CA VAL A 211 4.63 13.81 2.52
C VAL A 211 5.70 14.67 1.89
N TYR A 212 6.17 15.68 2.62
CA TYR A 212 7.41 16.38 2.31
C TYR A 212 8.43 16.16 3.41
N SER A 213 9.53 15.47 3.08
CA SER A 213 10.61 15.12 4.03
C SER A 213 11.91 15.90 3.78
N GLY A 214 11.87 16.87 2.87
CA GLY A 214 13.07 17.58 2.42
C GLY A 214 13.59 18.56 3.46
N TYR A 215 14.91 18.75 3.41
CA TYR A 215 15.63 19.74 4.22
C TYR A 215 16.49 20.62 3.31
N VAL A 216 16.40 21.92 3.53
CA VAL A 216 17.24 22.92 2.85
C VAL A 216 18.16 23.54 3.89
N PRO A 217 19.50 23.39 3.75
CA PRO A 217 20.44 23.97 4.70
C PRO A 217 20.36 25.50 4.82
N ASP A 218 20.68 26.02 6.00
CA ASP A 218 20.72 27.47 6.27
C ASP A 218 21.93 28.15 5.60
N ASN A 219 22.99 27.39 5.33
CA ASN A 219 24.21 27.86 4.70
C ASN A 219 24.14 27.74 3.16
N LYS A 220 25.31 27.79 2.50
CA LYS A 220 25.44 27.56 1.06
C LYS A 220 24.88 26.19 0.68
N VAL A 221 24.03 26.17 -0.33
CA VAL A 221 23.39 24.95 -0.84
C VAL A 221 24.09 24.50 -2.13
N THR A 222 24.41 23.22 -2.22
CA THR A 222 24.92 22.61 -3.46
C THR A 222 23.78 22.15 -4.36
N LYS A 223 24.07 21.96 -5.66
CA LYS A 223 23.11 21.36 -6.60
C LYS A 223 22.57 20.01 -6.10
N LEU A 224 23.41 19.16 -5.50
CA LEU A 224 23.01 17.87 -4.93
C LEU A 224 22.01 18.05 -3.78
N GLN A 225 22.28 18.98 -2.86
CA GLN A 225 21.37 19.27 -1.75
C GLN A 225 20.02 19.83 -2.26
N ALA A 226 20.05 20.69 -3.28
CA ALA A 226 18.84 21.17 -3.92
C ALA A 226 18.04 20.04 -4.59
N CYS A 227 18.72 19.12 -5.28
CA CYS A 227 18.11 17.93 -5.87
C CYS A 227 17.41 17.07 -4.81
N ALA A 228 18.09 16.79 -3.70
CA ALA A 228 17.54 16.01 -2.60
C ALA A 228 16.29 16.69 -2.01
N ALA A 229 16.34 18.00 -1.75
CA ALA A 229 15.19 18.75 -1.24
C ALA A 229 14.00 18.72 -2.20
N LEU A 230 14.23 18.87 -3.51
CA LEU A 230 13.19 18.86 -4.55
C LEU A 230 12.57 17.48 -4.73
N ALA A 231 13.38 16.42 -4.66
CA ALA A 231 12.92 15.04 -4.78
C ALA A 231 12.17 14.52 -3.55
N SER A 232 12.12 15.29 -2.46
CA SER A 232 11.54 14.86 -1.18
C SER A 232 10.04 15.10 -1.04
N LEU A 233 9.38 15.68 -2.06
CA LEU A 233 7.93 15.70 -2.16
C LEU A 233 7.45 14.35 -2.69
N TYR A 234 6.77 13.59 -1.85
CA TYR A 234 6.22 12.29 -2.20
C TYR A 234 4.69 12.36 -2.29
N ASP A 235 4.19 12.21 -3.50
CA ASP A 235 2.77 12.24 -3.85
C ASP A 235 2.48 11.24 -4.97
N PRO A 236 2.29 9.95 -4.64
CA PRO A 236 2.20 8.88 -5.64
C PRO A 236 0.99 8.99 -6.58
N LEU A 237 -0.10 9.64 -6.17
CA LEU A 237 -1.27 9.91 -7.01
C LEU A 237 -1.15 11.21 -7.83
N GLY A 238 -0.17 12.07 -7.56
CA GLY A 238 0.02 13.33 -8.28
C GLY A 238 -1.08 14.37 -8.04
N LEU A 239 -1.73 14.36 -6.87
CA LEU A 239 -2.79 15.30 -6.49
C LEU A 239 -2.28 16.71 -6.15
N TYR A 240 -0.97 16.88 -5.94
CA TYR A 240 -0.30 18.14 -5.63
C TYR A 240 0.57 18.61 -6.82
N VAL A 241 0.06 18.40 -8.03
CA VAL A 241 0.77 18.65 -9.29
C VAL A 241 1.30 20.08 -9.42
N GLU A 242 0.61 21.08 -8.86
CA GLU A 242 1.05 22.47 -8.91
C GLU A 242 2.35 22.69 -8.13
N LEU A 243 2.48 22.04 -6.97
CA LEU A 243 3.72 22.08 -6.17
C LEU A 243 4.85 21.31 -6.86
N ASP A 244 4.53 20.13 -7.40
CA ASP A 244 5.50 19.31 -8.13
C ASP A 244 6.02 20.05 -9.37
N LEU A 245 5.14 20.71 -10.13
CA LEU A 245 5.50 21.49 -11.31
C LEU A 245 6.41 22.67 -10.95
N GLN A 246 6.09 23.43 -9.89
CA GLN A 246 6.96 24.50 -9.41
C GLN A 246 8.36 23.99 -9.05
N GLY A 247 8.44 22.85 -8.37
CA GLY A 247 9.70 22.20 -8.02
C GLY A 247 10.49 21.76 -9.26
N ARG A 248 9.83 21.14 -10.24
CA ARG A 248 10.46 20.72 -11.51
C ARG A 248 10.97 21.90 -12.33
N LEU A 249 10.22 23.00 -12.38
CA LEU A 249 10.65 24.22 -13.07
C LEU A 249 11.90 24.82 -12.42
N LEU A 250 11.94 24.86 -11.08
CA LEU A 250 13.12 25.30 -10.33
C LEU A 250 14.31 24.36 -10.58
N TRP A 251 14.09 23.04 -10.57
CA TRP A 251 15.13 22.06 -10.87
C TRP A 251 15.72 22.22 -12.27
N ARG A 252 14.87 22.46 -13.26
CA ARG A 252 15.28 22.69 -14.66
C ARG A 252 16.20 23.91 -14.78
N GLU A 253 15.87 24.99 -14.08
CA GLU A 253 16.70 26.21 -14.05
C GLU A 253 18.04 25.97 -13.33
N ILE A 254 18.04 25.27 -12.19
CA ILE A 254 19.29 24.87 -11.50
C ILE A 254 20.16 24.04 -12.45
N CYS A 255 19.59 23.06 -13.14
CA CYS A 255 20.34 22.21 -14.07
C CYS A 255 20.85 22.94 -15.31
N SER A 256 20.19 24.01 -15.76
CA SER A 256 20.67 24.81 -16.88
C SER A 256 21.92 25.60 -16.50
N LEU A 257 21.95 26.14 -15.27
CA LEU A 257 23.03 26.99 -14.74
C LEU A 257 24.21 26.21 -14.14
N TYR A 258 23.96 25.06 -13.51
CA TYR A 258 24.96 24.30 -12.75
C TYR A 258 25.05 22.86 -13.26
N LYS A 259 26.28 22.37 -13.45
CA LYS A 259 26.52 21.04 -14.05
C LYS A 259 27.05 20.05 -13.01
N GLY A 260 27.98 20.47 -12.16
CA GLY A 260 28.52 19.67 -11.07
C GLY A 260 27.55 19.50 -9.91
N TRP A 261 27.58 18.34 -9.26
CA TRP A 261 26.74 18.06 -8.08
C TRP A 261 27.12 18.92 -6.87
N ASP A 262 28.41 19.24 -6.72
CA ASP A 262 28.94 20.05 -5.63
C ASP A 262 28.93 21.56 -5.94
N ASP A 263 28.45 21.97 -7.12
CA ASP A 263 28.33 23.37 -7.50
C ASP A 263 27.43 24.09 -6.48
N THR A 264 27.95 25.17 -5.88
CA THR A 264 27.15 26.04 -5.00
C THR A 264 26.20 26.89 -5.83
N ILE A 265 24.90 26.78 -5.57
CA ILE A 265 23.88 27.54 -6.30
C ILE A 265 23.76 28.98 -5.77
N LYS A 266 23.34 29.91 -6.63
CA LYS A 266 23.18 31.34 -6.26
C LYS A 266 22.09 31.52 -5.20
N GLU A 267 22.28 32.49 -4.31
CA GLU A 267 21.39 32.74 -3.18
C GLU A 267 19.93 32.94 -3.61
N GLU A 268 19.69 33.59 -4.74
CA GLU A 268 18.33 33.75 -5.30
C GLU A 268 17.60 32.42 -5.51
N LEU A 269 18.28 31.39 -6.03
CA LEU A 269 17.69 30.06 -6.22
C LEU A 269 17.51 29.33 -4.89
N VAL A 270 18.43 29.55 -3.94
CA VAL A 270 18.31 29.01 -2.58
C VAL A 270 17.07 29.58 -1.90
N GLN A 271 16.82 30.88 -2.01
CA GLN A 271 15.62 31.51 -1.44
C GLN A 271 14.33 30.96 -2.06
N ARG A 272 14.28 30.81 -3.39
CA ARG A 272 13.14 30.17 -4.08
C ARG A 272 12.94 28.72 -3.63
N LEU A 273 14.03 27.96 -3.47
CA LEU A 273 13.99 26.59 -2.96
C LEU A 273 13.46 26.53 -1.52
N ARG A 274 13.89 27.43 -0.64
CA ARG A 274 13.40 27.53 0.75
C ARG A 274 11.93 27.88 0.82
N ILE A 275 11.47 28.84 0.01
CA ILE A 275 10.06 29.20 -0.09
C ILE A 275 9.25 27.97 -0.54
N TRP A 276 9.65 27.34 -1.64
CA TRP A 276 8.98 26.14 -2.15
C TRP A 276 8.94 25.01 -1.10
N ALA A 277 10.06 24.71 -0.43
CA ALA A 277 10.13 23.68 0.60
C ALA A 277 9.22 23.99 1.81
N THR A 278 9.13 25.27 2.20
CA THR A 278 8.25 25.72 3.27
C THR A 278 6.79 25.57 2.87
N THR A 279 6.43 25.99 1.64
CA THR A 279 5.09 25.80 1.08
C THR A 279 4.72 24.32 0.98
N CYS A 280 5.63 23.45 0.53
CA CYS A 280 5.40 22.00 0.53
C CYS A 280 5.09 21.49 1.92
N ARG A 281 5.86 21.87 2.95
CA ARG A 281 5.61 21.45 4.33
C ARG A 281 4.26 21.95 4.84
N GLU A 282 3.90 23.20 4.57
CA GLU A 282 2.62 23.77 4.96
C GLU A 282 1.46 23.04 4.28
N VAL A 283 1.48 22.93 2.95
CA VAL A 283 0.41 22.32 2.17
C VAL A 283 0.25 20.83 2.51
N THR A 284 1.34 20.07 2.57
CA THR A 284 1.30 18.63 2.89
C THR A 284 0.83 18.33 4.31
N THR A 285 0.86 19.30 5.22
CA THR A 285 0.37 19.13 6.60
C THR A 285 -1.05 19.67 6.83
N THR A 286 -1.53 20.58 5.96
CA THR A 286 -2.81 21.29 6.15
C THR A 286 -3.89 20.87 5.15
N ILE A 287 -3.50 20.56 3.92
CA ILE A 287 -4.43 20.17 2.86
C ILE A 287 -4.34 18.66 2.70
N GLY A 288 -5.41 17.95 3.07
CA GLY A 288 -5.57 16.52 2.84
C GLY A 288 -6.71 16.24 1.86
N PHE A 289 -6.71 15.03 1.31
CA PHE A 289 -7.73 14.55 0.37
C PHE A 289 -8.49 13.35 0.94
N GLU A 290 -9.68 13.10 0.39
CA GLU A 290 -10.59 12.09 0.95
C GLU A 290 -9.99 10.69 0.87
N ARG A 291 -9.99 9.99 2.03
CA ARG A 291 -9.58 8.60 2.13
C ARG A 291 -10.59 7.68 1.44
N TYR A 292 -11.89 7.93 1.59
CA TYR A 292 -12.94 7.14 0.97
C TYR A 292 -13.71 7.96 -0.08
N ILE A 293 -13.94 7.36 -1.24
CA ILE A 293 -14.82 7.89 -2.27
C ILE A 293 -15.91 6.86 -2.54
N ASP A 294 -17.17 7.26 -2.42
CA ASP A 294 -18.33 6.42 -2.72
C ASP A 294 -18.64 6.44 -4.22
N LEU A 295 -17.91 5.62 -4.97
CA LEU A 295 -18.10 5.45 -6.41
C LEU A 295 -19.34 4.62 -6.77
N GLU A 296 -20.02 4.00 -5.80
CA GLU A 296 -21.27 3.28 -6.06
C GLU A 296 -22.45 4.24 -6.18
N ASN A 297 -22.46 5.29 -5.36
CA ASN A 297 -23.58 6.23 -5.26
C ASN A 297 -23.34 7.54 -6.02
N TYR A 298 -22.09 7.90 -6.31
CA TYR A 298 -21.76 9.18 -6.93
C TYR A 298 -20.94 9.02 -8.21
N PRO A 299 -21.27 9.79 -9.27
CA PRO A 299 -20.51 9.77 -10.51
C PRO A 299 -19.20 10.56 -10.39
N LEU A 300 -18.25 10.20 -11.24
CA LEU A 300 -17.03 10.98 -11.46
C LEU A 300 -17.29 12.07 -12.52
N LEU A 301 -16.92 13.30 -12.20
CA LEU A 301 -16.79 14.40 -13.14
C LEU A 301 -15.34 14.47 -13.61
N ILE A 302 -15.13 14.40 -14.92
CA ILE A 302 -13.80 14.52 -15.53
C ILE A 302 -13.78 15.79 -16.38
N SER A 303 -12.87 16.70 -16.05
CA SER A 303 -12.57 17.88 -16.84
C SER A 303 -11.15 17.77 -17.39
N SER A 304 -10.91 18.27 -18.59
CA SER A 304 -9.58 18.30 -19.18
C SER A 304 -9.37 19.59 -19.94
N ASP A 305 -8.16 20.12 -19.89
CA ASP A 305 -7.75 21.28 -20.67
C ASP A 305 -6.33 21.06 -21.23
N ALA A 306 -6.00 21.77 -22.30
CA ALA A 306 -4.68 21.72 -22.91
C ALA A 306 -4.25 23.10 -23.38
N SER A 307 -3.00 23.44 -23.06
CA SER A 307 -2.30 24.63 -23.53
C SER A 307 -1.13 24.26 -24.44
N GLY A 308 -0.41 25.25 -24.96
CA GLY A 308 0.80 25.01 -25.76
C GLY A 308 1.94 24.33 -24.98
N GLU A 309 1.93 24.39 -23.65
CA GLU A 309 3.02 23.90 -22.78
C GLU A 309 2.65 22.61 -22.02
N CYS A 310 1.36 22.35 -21.78
CA CYS A 310 0.90 21.19 -21.00
C CYS A 310 -0.57 20.83 -21.27
N TRP A 311 -0.92 19.57 -20.98
CA TRP A 311 -2.30 19.12 -20.82
C TRP A 311 -2.57 18.77 -19.36
N GLY A 312 -3.80 18.95 -18.91
CA GLY A 312 -4.23 18.69 -17.54
C GLY A 312 -5.57 17.97 -17.50
N VAL A 313 -5.75 17.11 -16.50
CA VAL A 313 -7.00 16.41 -16.21
C VAL A 313 -7.34 16.65 -14.74
N ASP A 314 -8.59 17.02 -14.48
CA ASP A 314 -9.17 17.20 -13.16
C ASP A 314 -10.30 16.17 -12.99
N VAL A 315 -10.22 15.33 -11.96
CA VAL A 315 -11.20 14.28 -11.69
C VAL A 315 -11.80 14.53 -10.31
N ARG A 316 -13.12 14.69 -10.27
CA ARG A 316 -13.86 14.95 -9.02
C ARG A 316 -14.97 13.94 -8.82
N CYS A 317 -15.28 13.62 -7.56
CA CYS A 317 -16.49 12.91 -7.21
C CYS A 317 -17.56 13.92 -6.79
N VAL A 318 -18.76 13.82 -7.37
CA VAL A 318 -19.86 14.74 -7.05
C VAL A 318 -20.59 14.22 -5.81
N ASP A 319 -20.09 14.52 -4.61
CA ASP A 319 -20.87 14.28 -3.40
C ASP A 319 -21.91 15.41 -3.24
N GLY A 320 -23.10 15.08 -2.74
CA GLY A 320 -24.29 15.95 -2.79
C GLY A 320 -24.18 17.28 -2.02
N ASP A 321 -23.16 17.43 -1.16
CA ASP A 321 -23.05 18.55 -0.22
C ASP A 321 -21.85 19.49 -0.42
N ASP A 322 -20.92 19.26 -1.36
CA ASP A 322 -19.90 20.27 -1.66
C ASP A 322 -19.19 20.02 -3.00
N THR A 323 -19.09 21.04 -3.86
CA THR A 323 -18.39 20.95 -5.16
C THR A 323 -16.88 21.17 -5.05
N THR A 324 -16.35 21.18 -3.81
CA THR A 324 -14.98 21.58 -3.50
C THR A 324 -14.02 20.44 -3.13
N THR A 325 -14.49 19.19 -3.03
CA THR A 325 -13.63 18.04 -2.73
C THR A 325 -12.71 17.71 -3.90
N ARG A 326 -11.40 17.80 -3.66
CA ARG A 326 -10.30 17.39 -4.55
C ARG A 326 -9.91 15.93 -4.30
#